data_AF-A0A8H3EAV8-F1
#
_entry.id   AF-A0A8H3EAV8-F1
#
_cell.length_a   1.000
_cell.length_b   1.000
_cell.length_c   1.000
_cell.angle_alpha   90.00
_cell.angle_beta   90.00
_cell.angle_gamma   90.00
#
_symmetry.space_group_name_H-M   'P 1'
#
loop_
_entity.id
_entity.type
_entity.pdbx_description
1 polymer ?
#
loop_
_entity_poly.entity_id
_entity_poly.type
_entity_poly.pdbx_seq_one_letter_code
_entity_poly.pdbx_strand_id
1 'polypeptide(L)'
;MFLRRTAVAATRRIARPATIQRPFSIGLVRRDAGKTDHHANEAHIDLDTPSALTKFEDVKTEADLLPPGAQPGEVPTDYIQATGLERLEILGKMQGVDIFDMRPLPADRLGTLEDPIMVKSAGDEQYVGCTGCPADSHVVLWITLSRNLPIERCPECGSVYGMDYVGPPDDHAHDHHGPEPPWMADGKHNINGEPITFADFVKPEYRYR
;
A
#
# COMPACT_ATOMS: atom_id res chain seq x y z
N MET A 1 45.99 79.74 -38.60
CA MET A 1 44.70 79.69 -37.88
C MET A 1 44.32 78.24 -37.65
N PHE A 2 44.45 77.72 -36.43
CA PHE A 2 43.98 76.38 -36.08
C PHE A 2 43.05 76.49 -34.87
N LEU A 3 41.77 76.19 -35.11
CA LEU A 3 40.69 76.28 -34.12
C LEU A 3 40.83 75.20 -33.04
N ARG A 4 40.75 75.64 -31.79
CA ARG A 4 40.46 74.82 -30.62
C ARG A 4 39.01 74.32 -30.67
N ARG A 5 38.80 73.03 -30.39
CA ARG A 5 37.56 72.54 -29.76
C ARG A 5 37.92 71.53 -28.68
N THR A 6 37.48 71.84 -27.46
CA THR A 6 37.63 71.07 -26.22
C THR A 6 36.60 69.94 -26.17
N ALA A 7 37.02 68.73 -25.81
CA ALA A 7 36.13 67.63 -25.47
C ALA A 7 36.12 67.42 -23.95
N VAL A 8 34.95 67.53 -23.33
CA VAL A 8 34.70 67.26 -21.90
C VAL A 8 34.41 65.76 -21.76
N ALA A 9 35.20 65.05 -20.96
CA ALA A 9 34.98 63.63 -20.69
C ALA A 9 33.91 63.45 -19.59
N ALA A 10 32.81 62.76 -19.93
CA ALA A 10 31.77 62.39 -18.98
C ALA A 10 32.16 61.10 -18.22
N THR A 11 32.42 61.20 -16.92
CA THR A 11 32.63 60.04 -16.04
C THR A 11 31.29 59.42 -15.64
N ARG A 12 31.02 58.18 -16.07
CA ARG A 12 29.89 57.38 -15.54
C ARG A 12 30.26 56.84 -14.17
N ARG A 13 29.55 57.28 -13.12
CA ARG A 13 29.61 56.68 -11.78
C ARG A 13 28.73 55.43 -11.77
N ILE A 14 29.32 54.27 -11.49
CA ILE A 14 28.58 53.01 -11.27
C ILE A 14 28.29 52.92 -9.78
N ALA A 15 27.01 52.94 -9.40
CA ALA A 15 26.58 52.67 -8.03
C ALA A 15 26.56 51.14 -7.81
N ARG A 16 27.28 50.65 -6.80
CA ARG A 16 27.19 49.25 -6.35
C ARG A 16 25.96 49.11 -5.43
N PRO A 17 25.06 48.12 -5.63
CA PRO A 17 23.99 47.90 -4.67
C PRO A 17 24.57 47.33 -3.36
N ALA A 18 24.12 47.89 -2.24
CA ALA A 18 24.45 47.38 -0.91
C ALA A 18 23.74 46.04 -0.68
N THR A 19 24.51 44.98 -0.46
CA THR A 19 24.00 43.67 -0.03
C THR A 19 23.43 43.79 1.38
N ILE A 20 22.10 43.76 1.50
CA ILE A 20 21.39 43.66 2.78
C ILE A 20 21.54 42.22 3.27
N GLN A 21 22.48 41.97 4.19
CA GLN A 21 22.55 40.70 4.90
C GLN A 21 21.46 40.66 5.97
N ARG A 22 20.47 39.78 5.80
CA ARG A 22 19.49 39.48 6.85
C ARG A 22 20.20 38.73 7.98
N PRO A 23 20.09 39.14 9.25
CA PRO A 23 20.67 38.37 10.35
C PRO A 23 19.78 37.17 10.61
N PHE A 24 20.22 35.98 10.22
CA PHE A 24 19.65 34.74 10.75
C PHE A 24 20.17 34.56 12.19
N SER A 25 19.27 34.65 13.17
CA SER A 25 19.57 34.33 14.56
C SER A 25 19.72 32.82 14.72
N ILE A 26 20.96 32.35 14.89
CA ILE A 26 21.24 30.96 15.27
C ILE A 26 21.21 30.90 16.80
N GLY A 27 20.19 30.26 17.36
CA GLY A 27 20.12 29.96 18.79
C GLY A 27 20.87 28.67 19.09
N LEU A 28 21.98 28.77 19.82
CA LEU A 28 22.68 27.60 20.37
C LEU A 28 22.02 27.24 21.72
N VAL A 29 21.23 26.16 21.75
CA VAL A 29 20.75 25.59 23.01
C VAL A 29 21.87 24.70 23.58
N ARG A 30 22.55 25.18 24.61
CA ARG A 30 23.43 24.35 25.44
C ARG A 30 22.55 23.51 26.37
N ARG A 31 22.34 22.24 26.04
CA ARG A 31 21.85 21.26 27.02
C ARG A 31 22.99 21.00 27.99
N ASP A 32 22.89 21.50 29.21
CA ASP A 32 23.73 21.00 30.29
C ASP A 32 23.37 19.54 30.51
N ALA A 33 24.35 18.66 30.32
CA ALA A 33 24.31 17.29 30.81
C ALA A 33 24.47 17.34 32.34
N GLY A 34 23.47 17.91 33.02
CA GLY A 34 23.25 17.60 34.41
C GLY A 34 22.95 16.11 34.46
N LYS A 35 23.73 15.36 35.24
CA LYS A 35 23.33 14.03 35.71
C LYS A 35 22.01 14.18 36.44
N THR A 36 20.91 14.14 35.70
CA THR A 36 19.70 13.58 36.24
C THR A 36 19.91 12.09 36.10
N ASP A 37 19.97 11.42 37.24
CA ASP A 37 19.77 9.98 37.32
C ASP A 37 18.29 9.73 36.96
N HIS A 38 17.93 10.02 35.72
CA HIS A 38 16.86 9.31 35.09
C HIS A 38 17.41 7.91 34.94
N HIS A 39 17.09 7.07 35.92
CA HIS A 39 16.62 5.75 35.60
C HIS A 39 15.45 5.94 34.62
N ALA A 40 15.78 6.26 33.37
CA ALA A 40 15.05 5.74 32.26
C ALA A 40 15.09 4.25 32.56
N ASN A 41 13.97 3.74 33.05
CA ASN A 41 13.64 2.37 32.75
C ASN A 41 13.59 2.36 31.21
N GLU A 42 14.77 2.25 30.58
CA GLU A 42 14.91 1.40 29.42
C GLU A 42 14.41 0.07 29.93
N ALA A 43 13.09 -0.10 29.91
CA ALA A 43 12.50 -1.39 29.76
C ALA A 43 13.11 -1.87 28.44
N HIS A 44 14.27 -2.51 28.54
CA HIS A 44 14.49 -3.69 27.76
C HIS A 44 13.21 -4.49 27.95
N ILE A 45 12.34 -4.38 26.95
CA ILE A 45 11.18 -5.24 26.85
C ILE A 45 11.83 -6.59 26.58
N ASP A 46 12.17 -7.29 27.66
CA ASP A 46 12.56 -8.67 27.61
C ASP A 46 11.37 -9.38 26.99
N LEU A 47 11.56 -9.75 25.73
CA LEU A 47 10.61 -10.44 24.85
C LEU A 47 10.16 -11.79 25.45
N ASP A 48 10.75 -12.18 26.57
CA ASP A 48 10.53 -13.39 27.35
C ASP A 48 9.67 -13.19 28.60
N THR A 49 9.15 -11.97 28.87
CA THR A 49 8.16 -11.76 29.94
C THR A 49 6.74 -12.02 29.40
N PRO A 50 6.05 -13.11 29.80
CA PRO A 50 4.85 -13.63 29.13
C PRO A 50 3.56 -12.82 29.37
N SER A 51 3.65 -11.60 29.90
CA SER A 51 2.50 -10.82 30.39
C SER A 51 2.31 -9.45 29.73
N ALA A 52 3.27 -8.96 28.93
CA ALA A 52 3.17 -7.62 28.36
C ALA A 52 3.00 -7.59 26.83
N LEU A 53 3.50 -8.60 26.11
CA LEU A 53 3.46 -8.64 24.63
C LEU A 53 2.76 -9.89 24.13
N THR A 54 1.48 -9.73 23.75
CA THR A 54 0.75 -10.73 22.97
C THR A 54 1.47 -10.90 21.64
N LYS A 55 2.00 -12.08 21.34
CA LYS A 55 2.59 -12.34 20.02
C LYS A 55 1.47 -12.44 18.99
N PHE A 56 1.75 -12.03 17.76
CA PHE A 56 0.78 -12.11 16.66
C PHE A 56 0.24 -13.54 16.46
N GLU A 57 1.10 -14.56 16.59
CA GLU A 57 0.72 -15.97 16.47
C GLU A 57 -0.31 -16.44 17.52
N ASP A 58 -0.40 -15.75 18.66
CA ASP A 58 -1.34 -16.08 19.73
C ASP A 58 -2.73 -15.45 19.50
N VAL A 59 -2.87 -14.53 18.55
CA VAL A 59 -4.14 -13.86 18.24
C VAL A 59 -5.01 -14.78 17.36
N LYS A 60 -6.13 -15.24 17.92
CA LYS A 60 -7.09 -16.10 17.18
C LYS A 60 -8.45 -15.47 17.01
N THR A 61 -8.86 -14.66 17.98
CA THR A 61 -10.19 -14.05 18.05
C THR A 61 -10.08 -12.54 18.28
N GLU A 62 -11.15 -11.82 17.98
CA GLU A 62 -11.22 -10.37 18.22
C GLU A 62 -11.07 -10.01 19.71
N ALA A 63 -11.42 -10.92 20.63
CA ALA A 63 -11.25 -10.72 22.06
C ALA A 63 -9.76 -10.69 22.47
N ASP A 64 -8.89 -11.39 21.74
CA ASP A 64 -7.44 -11.40 21.98
C ASP A 64 -6.79 -10.06 21.57
N LEU A 65 -7.51 -9.23 20.81
CA LEU A 65 -7.10 -7.89 20.40
C LEU A 65 -7.51 -6.80 21.42
N LEU A 66 -7.93 -7.20 22.62
CA LEU A 66 -8.17 -6.26 23.72
C LEU A 66 -6.85 -5.96 24.46
N PRO A 67 -6.50 -4.68 24.65
CA PRO A 67 -5.29 -4.31 25.36
C PRO A 67 -5.48 -4.39 26.88
N PRO A 68 -4.38 -4.47 27.65
CA PRO A 68 -4.42 -4.47 29.11
C PRO A 68 -4.82 -3.11 29.73
N GLY A 69 -4.73 -2.01 28.98
CA GLY A 69 -5.03 -0.65 29.45
C GLY A 69 -3.88 0.01 30.23
N ALA A 70 -3.86 1.34 30.25
CA ALA A 70 -2.81 2.12 30.92
C ALA A 70 -3.13 2.35 32.40
N GLN A 71 -2.08 2.50 33.22
CA GLN A 71 -2.24 2.84 34.63
C GLN A 71 -2.65 4.31 34.81
N PRO A 72 -3.38 4.66 35.89
CA PRO A 72 -3.77 6.05 36.13
C PRO A 72 -2.56 6.99 36.25
N GLY A 73 -2.54 8.06 35.46
CA GLY A 73 -1.48 9.07 35.48
C GLY A 73 -0.35 8.84 34.47
N GLU A 74 -0.35 7.72 33.74
CA GLU A 74 0.54 7.47 32.61
C GLU A 74 -0.11 7.86 31.28
N VAL A 75 0.68 8.38 30.34
CA VAL A 75 0.19 8.62 28.98
C VAL A 75 0.21 7.29 28.23
N PRO A 76 -0.94 6.80 27.74
CA PRO A 76 -1.01 5.54 27.02
C PRO A 76 -0.18 5.60 25.73
N THR A 77 0.52 4.51 25.45
CA THR A 77 1.11 4.27 24.14
C THR A 77 0.11 3.55 23.24
N ASP A 78 0.28 3.66 21.92
CA ASP A 78 -0.60 3.04 20.93
C ASP A 78 -0.75 1.52 21.18
N TYR A 79 0.32 0.86 21.62
CA TYR A 79 0.28 -0.56 21.97
C TYR A 79 -0.66 -0.88 23.16
N ILE A 80 -0.83 0.03 24.12
CA ILE A 80 -1.60 -0.23 25.36
C ILE A 80 -3.06 0.24 25.23
N GLN A 81 -3.37 1.05 24.22
CA GLN A 81 -4.71 1.61 24.03
C GLN A 81 -5.39 1.17 22.73
N ALA A 82 -4.65 0.82 21.69
CA ALA A 82 -5.23 0.35 20.43
C ALA A 82 -6.02 -0.95 20.64
N THR A 83 -7.13 -1.04 19.92
CA THR A 83 -8.07 -2.18 19.93
C THR A 83 -8.39 -2.62 18.50
N GLY A 84 -8.79 -3.88 18.31
CA GLY A 84 -9.25 -4.39 17.02
C GLY A 84 -8.18 -4.39 15.92
N LEU A 85 -8.53 -3.95 14.71
CA LEU A 85 -7.66 -3.98 13.53
C LEU A 85 -6.41 -3.12 13.68
N GLU A 86 -6.51 -1.99 14.37
CA GLU A 86 -5.36 -1.12 14.66
C GLU A 86 -4.32 -1.87 15.48
N ARG A 87 -4.77 -2.58 16.54
CA ARG A 87 -3.88 -3.40 17.36
C ARG A 87 -3.27 -4.54 16.55
N LEU A 88 -4.05 -5.19 15.71
CA LEU A 88 -3.59 -6.29 14.85
C LEU A 88 -2.49 -5.80 13.90
N GLU A 89 -2.66 -4.64 13.27
CA GLU A 89 -1.65 -4.01 12.42
C GLU A 89 -0.37 -3.68 13.21
N ILE A 90 -0.49 -3.09 14.40
CA ILE A 90 0.66 -2.78 15.28
C ILE A 90 1.42 -4.05 15.64
N LEU A 91 0.72 -5.11 16.07
CA LEU A 91 1.31 -6.40 16.42
C LEU A 91 2.06 -7.04 15.25
N GLY A 92 1.46 -7.01 14.05
CA GLY A 92 2.11 -7.48 12.83
C GLY A 92 3.38 -6.70 12.52
N LYS A 93 3.29 -5.36 12.52
CA LYS A 93 4.44 -4.48 12.25
C LYS A 93 5.56 -4.62 13.26
N MET A 94 5.26 -4.86 14.54
CA MET A 94 6.26 -5.14 15.57
C MET A 94 7.06 -6.43 15.27
N GLN A 95 6.44 -7.40 14.58
CA GLN A 95 7.10 -8.63 14.14
C GLN A 95 7.66 -8.54 12.70
N GLY A 96 7.52 -7.38 12.05
CA GLY A 96 7.94 -7.16 10.67
C GLY A 96 7.03 -7.81 9.62
N VAL A 97 5.81 -8.19 9.98
CA VAL A 97 4.80 -8.72 9.06
C VAL A 97 3.79 -7.63 8.73
N ASP A 98 3.68 -7.26 7.46
CA ASP A 98 2.64 -6.37 6.99
C ASP A 98 1.38 -7.18 6.66
N ILE A 99 0.34 -7.00 7.47
CA ILE A 99 -0.89 -7.81 7.37
C ILE A 99 -1.77 -7.33 6.22
N PHE A 100 -1.71 -6.04 5.91
CA PHE A 100 -2.41 -5.45 4.77
C PHE A 100 -1.37 -5.19 3.68
N ASP A 101 -1.31 -6.09 2.68
CA ASP A 101 -0.31 -5.96 1.62
C ASP A 101 -0.58 -4.73 0.74
N MET A 102 0.19 -3.66 0.97
CA MET A 102 0.11 -2.41 0.21
C MET A 102 1.12 -2.35 -0.96
N ARG A 103 1.82 -3.46 -1.25
CA ARG A 103 2.81 -3.48 -2.33
C ARG A 103 2.12 -3.45 -3.68
N PRO A 104 2.69 -2.73 -4.67
CA PRO A 104 2.18 -2.80 -6.02
C PRO A 104 2.38 -4.20 -6.61
N LEU A 105 1.63 -4.48 -7.66
CA LEU A 105 1.81 -5.69 -8.46
C LEU A 105 3.26 -5.75 -8.98
N PRO A 106 3.95 -6.91 -8.86
CA PRO A 106 5.32 -7.04 -9.36
C PRO A 106 5.33 -6.91 -10.88
N ALA A 107 6.12 -5.98 -11.39
CA ALA A 107 6.28 -5.68 -12.82
C ALA A 107 7.71 -5.98 -13.32
N ASP A 108 8.42 -6.85 -12.61
CA ASP A 108 9.81 -7.22 -12.91
C ASP A 108 9.92 -8.18 -14.11
N ARG A 109 8.87 -8.97 -14.34
CA ARG A 109 8.79 -9.98 -15.39
C ARG A 109 7.44 -9.97 -16.09
N LEU A 110 7.41 -10.45 -17.33
CA LEU A 110 6.18 -10.77 -18.03
C LEU A 110 5.65 -12.11 -17.51
N GLY A 111 4.38 -12.14 -17.07
CA GLY A 111 3.73 -13.39 -16.71
C GLY A 111 3.45 -14.24 -17.97
N THR A 112 3.73 -15.54 -17.91
CA THR A 112 3.39 -16.50 -18.98
C THR A 112 2.29 -17.46 -18.51
N LEU A 113 1.75 -18.28 -19.40
CA LEU A 113 0.76 -19.29 -19.01
C LEU A 113 1.34 -20.37 -18.08
N GLU A 114 2.62 -20.69 -18.26
CA GLU A 114 3.34 -21.68 -17.44
C GLU A 114 3.76 -21.10 -16.09
N ASP A 115 4.13 -19.82 -16.08
CA ASP A 115 4.54 -19.08 -14.89
C ASP A 115 3.80 -17.72 -14.83
N PRO A 116 2.53 -17.72 -14.39
CA PRO A 116 1.75 -16.49 -14.26
C PRO A 116 2.22 -15.65 -13.07
N ILE A 117 1.90 -14.35 -13.09
CA ILE A 117 2.09 -13.49 -11.91
C ILE A 117 0.97 -13.81 -10.92
N MET A 118 1.32 -14.47 -9.82
CA MET A 118 0.38 -14.87 -8.78
C MET A 118 -0.08 -13.68 -7.94
N VAL A 119 -1.39 -13.51 -7.84
CA VAL A 119 -2.06 -12.48 -7.05
C VAL A 119 -2.87 -13.17 -5.96
N LYS A 120 -2.56 -12.86 -4.71
CA LYS A 120 -3.31 -13.38 -3.56
C LYS A 120 -4.68 -12.73 -3.50
N SER A 121 -5.71 -13.53 -3.27
CA SER A 121 -7.06 -13.04 -3.04
C SER A 121 -7.70 -13.76 -1.86
N ALA A 122 -8.50 -13.01 -1.10
CA ALA A 122 -9.33 -13.55 -0.04
C ALA A 122 -10.81 -13.70 -0.44
N GLY A 123 -11.22 -13.12 -1.57
CA GLY A 123 -12.60 -13.14 -2.08
C GLY A 123 -12.75 -14.01 -3.34
N ASP A 124 -13.98 -14.10 -3.86
CA ASP A 124 -14.26 -14.87 -5.07
C ASP A 124 -13.71 -14.22 -6.34
N GLU A 125 -13.51 -12.90 -6.32
CA GLU A 125 -12.97 -12.10 -7.41
C GLU A 125 -11.86 -11.17 -6.91
N GLN A 126 -10.87 -10.92 -7.77
CA GLN A 126 -9.76 -10.02 -7.51
C GLN A 126 -9.46 -9.15 -8.74
N TYR A 127 -9.37 -7.85 -8.52
CA TYR A 127 -9.00 -6.90 -9.58
C TYR A 127 -7.49 -6.69 -9.63
N VAL A 128 -6.96 -6.73 -10.84
CA VAL A 128 -5.54 -6.52 -11.14
C VAL A 128 -5.40 -5.36 -12.11
N GLY A 129 -4.63 -4.34 -11.71
CA GLY A 129 -4.28 -3.21 -12.57
C GLY A 129 -2.96 -3.44 -13.28
N CYS A 130 -3.00 -3.84 -14.56
CA CYS A 130 -1.81 -4.04 -15.37
C CYS A 130 -1.36 -2.71 -16.00
N THR A 131 -0.11 -2.31 -15.75
CA THR A 131 0.58 -1.18 -16.44
C THR A 131 1.67 -1.65 -17.40
N GLY A 132 1.77 -2.96 -17.60
CA GLY A 132 2.74 -3.64 -18.45
C GLY A 132 4.09 -3.91 -17.77
N CYS A 133 5.01 -4.50 -18.54
CA CYS A 133 6.35 -4.89 -18.12
C CYS A 133 7.37 -4.42 -19.18
N PRO A 134 8.26 -3.45 -18.89
CA PRO A 134 8.47 -2.77 -17.61
C PRO A 134 7.25 -1.96 -17.12
N ALA A 135 7.22 -1.65 -15.82
CA ALA A 135 6.13 -0.87 -15.22
C ALA A 135 5.85 0.43 -16.00
N ASP A 136 4.55 0.76 -16.17
CA ASP A 136 4.09 1.96 -16.87
C ASP A 136 4.43 2.01 -18.38
N SER A 137 4.58 0.83 -19.00
CA SER A 137 4.74 0.72 -20.47
C SER A 137 3.46 0.97 -21.25
N HIS A 138 2.29 0.80 -20.61
CA HIS A 138 0.99 1.13 -21.18
C HIS A 138 0.01 1.63 -20.12
N VAL A 139 -1.15 2.13 -20.57
CA VAL A 139 -2.21 2.62 -19.67
C VAL A 139 -2.73 1.51 -18.76
N VAL A 140 -3.14 1.85 -17.53
CA VAL A 140 -3.71 0.87 -16.60
C VAL A 140 -4.90 0.15 -17.24
N LEU A 141 -4.77 -1.15 -17.41
CA LEU A 141 -5.85 -2.04 -17.81
C LEU A 141 -6.27 -2.87 -16.61
N TRP A 142 -7.56 -2.83 -16.30
CA TRP A 142 -8.16 -3.59 -15.21
C TRP A 142 -8.57 -4.96 -15.71
N ILE A 143 -8.10 -5.99 -15.01
CA ILE A 143 -8.35 -7.39 -15.29
C ILE A 143 -9.02 -7.98 -14.06
N THR A 144 -10.13 -8.68 -14.26
CA THR A 144 -10.85 -9.37 -13.18
C THR A 144 -10.44 -10.84 -13.17
N LEU A 145 -9.86 -11.29 -12.07
CA LEU A 145 -9.63 -12.71 -11.80
C LEU A 145 -10.77 -13.23 -10.95
N SER A 146 -11.25 -14.44 -11.22
CA SER A 146 -12.27 -15.10 -10.38
C SER A 146 -11.85 -16.52 -10.03
N ARG A 147 -12.44 -17.12 -8.99
CA ARG A 147 -12.17 -18.53 -8.65
C ARG A 147 -12.54 -19.50 -9.77
N ASN A 148 -13.56 -19.17 -10.57
CA ASN A 148 -13.98 -19.95 -11.72
C ASN A 148 -13.06 -19.76 -12.94
N LEU A 149 -12.46 -18.56 -13.05
CA LEU A 149 -11.53 -18.20 -14.11
C LEU A 149 -10.25 -17.60 -13.49
N PRO A 150 -9.39 -18.46 -12.91
CA PRO A 150 -8.28 -18.00 -12.08
C PRO A 150 -7.10 -17.46 -12.89
N ILE A 151 -7.12 -17.57 -14.22
CA ILE A 151 -6.03 -17.14 -15.09
C ILE A 151 -6.61 -16.22 -16.17
N GLU A 152 -6.06 -15.00 -16.26
CA GLU A 152 -6.42 -14.02 -17.27
C GLU A 152 -5.19 -13.36 -17.90
N ARG A 153 -5.36 -12.85 -19.12
CA ARG A 153 -4.28 -12.18 -19.87
C ARG A 153 -4.58 -10.70 -20.07
N CYS A 154 -3.55 -9.87 -19.93
CA CYS A 154 -3.63 -8.48 -20.35
C CYS A 154 -3.75 -8.39 -21.89
N PRO A 155 -4.74 -7.68 -22.45
CA PRO A 155 -4.92 -7.61 -23.90
C PRO A 155 -3.86 -6.74 -24.62
N GLU A 156 -3.06 -5.96 -23.88
CA GLU A 156 -2.06 -5.07 -24.45
C GLU A 156 -0.64 -5.66 -24.35
N CYS A 157 -0.15 -5.94 -23.14
CA CYS A 157 1.19 -6.51 -22.97
C CYS A 157 1.24 -8.04 -23.01
N GLY A 158 0.09 -8.72 -22.94
CA GLY A 158 0.04 -10.19 -22.91
C GLY A 158 0.48 -10.83 -21.59
N SER A 159 0.76 -10.04 -20.55
CA SER A 159 1.11 -10.58 -19.22
C SER A 159 -0.04 -11.40 -18.67
N VAL A 160 0.29 -12.59 -18.14
CA VAL A 160 -0.67 -13.51 -17.54
C VAL A 160 -0.67 -13.35 -16.02
N TYR A 161 -1.87 -13.25 -15.45
CA TYR A 161 -2.10 -13.17 -14.01
C TYR A 161 -2.85 -14.40 -13.53
N GLY A 162 -2.45 -14.92 -12.37
CA GLY A 162 -3.03 -16.09 -11.74
C GLY A 162 -3.57 -15.74 -10.35
N MET A 163 -4.74 -16.27 -9.98
CA MET A 163 -5.34 -16.09 -8.67
C MET A 163 -4.85 -17.17 -7.70
N ASP A 164 -4.32 -16.75 -6.54
CA ASP A 164 -4.01 -17.61 -5.39
C ASP A 164 -5.03 -17.34 -4.28
N TYR A 165 -5.97 -18.26 -4.06
CA TYR A 165 -7.03 -18.08 -3.07
C TYR A 165 -6.53 -18.46 -1.66
N VAL A 166 -6.48 -17.46 -0.77
CA VAL A 166 -5.98 -17.59 0.62
C VAL A 166 -7.14 -17.51 1.64
N GLY A 167 -8.38 -17.29 1.19
CA GLY A 167 -9.56 -17.18 2.05
C GLY A 167 -10.05 -18.53 2.62
N PRO A 168 -11.00 -18.50 3.58
CA PRO A 168 -11.67 -19.70 4.07
C PRO A 168 -12.42 -20.44 2.94
N PRO A 169 -12.46 -21.78 2.94
CA PRO A 169 -12.98 -22.55 1.79
C PRO A 169 -14.46 -22.28 1.43
N ASP A 170 -15.27 -21.89 2.41
CA ASP A 170 -16.76 -21.77 2.31
C ASP A 170 -17.29 -20.35 2.60
N ASP A 171 -16.60 -19.30 2.16
CA ASP A 171 -17.10 -17.92 2.34
C ASP A 171 -18.12 -17.53 1.25
N HIS A 172 -19.28 -18.17 1.25
CA HIS A 172 -20.43 -17.80 0.40
C HIS A 172 -21.17 -16.54 0.90
N ALA A 173 -20.54 -15.71 1.74
CA ALA A 173 -21.19 -14.61 2.43
C ALA A 173 -21.33 -13.31 1.59
N HIS A 174 -20.98 -13.34 0.29
CA HIS A 174 -21.14 -12.20 -0.62
C HIS A 174 -22.28 -12.36 -1.66
N ASP A 175 -23.16 -13.37 -1.51
CA ASP A 175 -24.41 -13.50 -2.28
C ASP A 175 -25.49 -12.48 -1.86
N HIS A 176 -25.15 -11.19 -1.77
CA HIS A 176 -26.15 -10.12 -1.72
C HIS A 176 -26.76 -9.81 -3.08
N HIS A 177 -26.27 -10.45 -4.15
CA HIS A 177 -27.01 -10.68 -5.37
C HIS A 177 -27.55 -12.10 -5.31
N GLY A 178 -28.73 -12.27 -4.71
CA GLY A 178 -29.35 -13.59 -4.65
C GLY A 178 -29.42 -14.20 -6.06
N PRO A 179 -29.27 -15.53 -6.19
CA PRO A 179 -29.44 -16.19 -7.48
C PRO A 179 -30.83 -15.83 -8.00
N GLU A 180 -30.87 -15.13 -9.13
CA GLU A 180 -32.08 -14.88 -9.91
C GLU A 180 -32.86 -16.19 -9.96
N PRO A 181 -34.15 -16.20 -9.59
CA PRO A 181 -34.89 -17.45 -9.52
C PRO A 181 -34.88 -18.13 -10.90
N PRO A 182 -34.89 -19.47 -11.00
CA PRO A 182 -34.68 -20.20 -12.26
C PRO A 182 -35.64 -19.85 -13.41
N TRP A 183 -36.72 -19.12 -13.13
CA TRP A 183 -37.69 -18.62 -14.11
C TRP A 183 -37.41 -17.18 -14.61
N MET A 184 -36.45 -16.47 -14.01
CA MET A 184 -35.87 -15.19 -14.49
C MET A 184 -34.49 -15.36 -15.14
N ALA A 185 -33.95 -16.58 -15.17
CA ALA A 185 -32.79 -16.93 -15.99
C ALA A 185 -33.18 -16.83 -17.48
N ASP A 186 -33.10 -15.63 -18.03
CA ASP A 186 -33.42 -15.33 -19.43
C ASP A 186 -32.41 -15.93 -20.43
N GLY A 187 -31.48 -16.76 -19.96
CA GLY A 187 -30.43 -17.38 -20.77
C GLY A 187 -29.47 -16.36 -21.38
N LYS A 188 -29.45 -15.11 -20.86
CA LYS A 188 -28.58 -14.01 -21.30
C LYS A 188 -27.59 -13.56 -20.24
N HIS A 189 -27.64 -14.14 -19.05
CA HIS A 189 -26.72 -13.85 -17.96
C HIS A 189 -25.86 -15.09 -17.62
N ASN A 190 -24.58 -14.89 -17.33
CA ASN A 190 -23.65 -15.91 -16.87
C ASN A 190 -23.96 -16.31 -15.43
N ILE A 191 -23.15 -17.22 -14.86
CA ILE A 191 -23.37 -17.86 -13.56
C ILE A 191 -23.47 -16.85 -12.40
N ASN A 192 -22.98 -15.61 -12.60
CA ASN A 192 -22.96 -14.54 -11.61
C ASN A 192 -23.88 -13.35 -11.97
N GLY A 193 -24.77 -13.50 -12.96
CA GLY A 193 -25.69 -12.43 -13.38
C GLY A 193 -25.10 -11.42 -14.39
N GLU A 194 -23.84 -11.57 -14.81
CA GLU A 194 -23.24 -10.71 -15.83
C GLU A 194 -23.79 -11.05 -17.21
N PRO A 195 -23.93 -10.09 -18.14
CA PRO A 195 -24.38 -10.40 -19.50
C PRO A 195 -23.43 -11.39 -20.18
N ILE A 196 -23.99 -12.41 -20.84
CA ILE A 196 -23.21 -13.39 -21.60
C ILE A 196 -22.38 -12.66 -22.65
N THR A 197 -21.07 -12.86 -22.59
CA THR A 197 -20.13 -12.28 -23.52
C THR A 197 -19.65 -13.32 -24.52
N PHE A 198 -18.98 -12.87 -25.59
CA PHE A 198 -18.37 -13.80 -26.56
C PHE A 198 -17.33 -14.72 -25.90
N ALA A 199 -16.72 -14.29 -24.79
CA ALA A 199 -15.73 -15.07 -24.04
C ALA A 199 -16.34 -16.34 -23.41
N ASP A 200 -17.65 -16.36 -23.12
CA ASP A 200 -18.32 -17.51 -22.50
C ASP A 200 -18.51 -18.67 -23.48
N PHE A 201 -18.55 -18.38 -24.78
CA PHE A 201 -18.65 -19.38 -25.83
C PHE A 201 -17.31 -20.00 -26.24
N VAL A 202 -16.19 -19.47 -25.72
CA VAL A 202 -14.86 -20.02 -25.95
C VAL A 202 -14.71 -21.29 -25.13
N LYS A 203 -14.51 -22.43 -25.80
CA LYS A 203 -14.35 -23.70 -25.09
C LYS A 203 -13.15 -23.64 -24.13
N PRO A 204 -13.24 -24.26 -22.93
CA PRO A 204 -12.18 -24.22 -21.95
C PRO A 204 -10.82 -24.68 -22.48
N GLU A 205 -10.80 -25.62 -23.44
CA GLU A 205 -9.56 -26.14 -24.02
C GLU A 205 -8.78 -25.10 -24.84
N TYR A 206 -9.40 -23.99 -25.24
CA TYR A 206 -8.78 -22.93 -26.04
C TYR A 206 -8.31 -21.73 -25.22
N ARG A 207 -8.72 -21.60 -23.95
CA ARG A 207 -8.36 -20.43 -23.11
C ARG A 207 -6.87 -20.37 -22.77
N TYR A 208 -6.25 -21.54 -22.58
CA TYR A 208 -4.86 -21.66 -22.10
C TYR A 208 -3.92 -22.30 -23.13
N ARG A 209 -4.27 -22.24 -24.42
CA ARG A 209 -3.37 -22.58 -25.52
C ARG A 209 -2.61 -21.36 -26.04
#